data_AF-A0A1E9JNB3-F1
#
_entry.id   AF-A0A1E9JNB3-F1
#
_cell.length_a   1.000
_cell.length_b   1.000
_cell.length_c   1.000
_cell.angle_alpha   90.00
_cell.angle_beta   90.00
_cell.angle_gamma   90.00
#
_symmetry.space_group_name_H-M   'P 1'
#
loop_
_entity.id
_entity.type
_entity.pdbx_description
1 polymer ?
#
loop_
_entity_poly.entity_id
_entity_poly.type
_entity_poly.pdbx_seq_one_letter_code
_entity_poly.pdbx_strand_id
1 'polypeptide(L)'
;MNIKQITDNINLEKIMKVISLNEISGNENVICKFSYAGGKSGYSFGRSQFDVKHNGVARNFLRNKCGFTAGDIERLLKLDKNIKDLNEKLKKYRKEIDELDKKHIRDMVNYVASLSGLPEFKNEKTFVHLVDYHNQFNLSKGGLMHNFIKNKKILTSQDILNFKLGLKWGREQPQDVKRRYLNIENNWN
;
A
#
# COMPACT_ATOMS: atom_id res chain seq x y z
N MET A 1 -15.15 13.79 -12.31
CA MET A 1 -14.06 14.56 -11.66
C MET A 1 -12.77 14.31 -12.43
N ASN A 2 -12.06 15.37 -12.81
CA ASN A 2 -10.75 15.21 -13.43
C ASN A 2 -9.66 14.95 -12.37
N ILE A 3 -8.50 14.44 -12.81
CA ILE A 3 -7.43 14.06 -11.88
C ILE A 3 -6.90 15.25 -11.06
N LYS A 4 -6.79 16.44 -11.66
CA LYS A 4 -6.30 17.65 -11.00
C LYS A 4 -7.18 18.03 -9.80
N GLN A 5 -8.50 18.05 -10.00
CA GLN A 5 -9.48 18.30 -8.94
C GLN A 5 -9.35 17.31 -7.78
N ILE A 6 -9.04 16.04 -8.09
CA ILE A 6 -8.87 15.01 -7.07
C ILE A 6 -7.56 15.25 -6.31
N THR A 7 -6.44 15.41 -7.00
CA THR A 7 -5.13 15.56 -6.35
C THR A 7 -5.01 16.80 -5.47
N ASP A 8 -5.72 17.87 -5.83
CA ASP A 8 -5.71 19.12 -5.06
C ASP A 8 -6.45 19.00 -3.72
N ASN A 9 -7.39 18.06 -3.59
CA ASN A 9 -8.27 17.94 -2.42
C ASN A 9 -8.10 16.64 -1.63
N ILE A 10 -7.37 15.65 -2.16
CA ILE A 10 -7.36 14.31 -1.60
C ILE A 10 -6.67 14.23 -0.24
N ASN A 11 -7.35 13.62 0.73
CA ASN A 11 -6.84 13.46 2.08
C ASN A 11 -5.94 12.21 2.19
N LEU A 12 -4.62 12.43 2.28
CA LEU A 12 -3.63 11.36 2.40
C LEU A 12 -3.79 10.53 3.68
N GLU A 13 -4.18 11.13 4.81
CA GLU A 13 -4.41 10.40 6.07
C GLU A 13 -5.57 9.42 5.92
N LYS A 14 -6.62 9.84 5.20
CA LYS A 14 -7.77 8.98 4.93
C LYS A 14 -7.38 7.81 4.01
N ILE A 15 -6.53 8.03 3.00
CA ILE A 15 -6.01 6.93 2.17
C ILE A 15 -5.19 5.98 3.04
N MET A 16 -4.27 6.51 3.85
CA MET A 16 -3.43 5.72 4.73
C MET A 16 -4.26 4.84 5.69
N LYS A 17 -5.34 5.37 6.26
CA LYS A 17 -6.28 4.59 7.09
C LYS A 17 -6.91 3.44 6.31
N VAL A 18 -7.37 3.68 5.09
CA VAL A 18 -8.02 2.65 4.27
C VAL A 18 -7.02 1.60 3.78
N ILE A 19 -5.82 2.00 3.37
CA ILE A 19 -4.73 1.06 3.05
C ILE A 19 -4.36 0.21 4.27
N SER A 20 -4.31 0.81 5.47
CA SER A 20 -4.10 0.07 6.71
C SER A 20 -5.17 -0.99 6.99
N LEU A 21 -6.45 -0.73 6.65
CA LEU A 21 -7.51 -1.74 6.75
C LEU A 21 -7.28 -2.90 5.78
N ASN A 22 -6.70 -2.62 4.63
CA ASN A 22 -6.46 -3.62 3.60
C ASN A 22 -5.22 -4.49 3.87
N GLU A 23 -4.14 -3.88 4.34
CA GLU A 23 -2.84 -4.52 4.59
C GLU A 23 -2.76 -5.21 5.96
N ILE A 24 -3.23 -4.53 7.01
CA ILE A 24 -3.04 -4.98 8.39
C ILE A 24 -4.36 -5.13 9.16
N SER A 25 -5.49 -5.16 8.44
CA SER A 25 -6.84 -5.22 9.05
C SER A 25 -7.10 -4.12 10.08
N GLY A 26 -6.44 -2.96 9.94
CA GLY A 26 -6.52 -1.85 10.90
C GLY A 26 -5.84 -2.13 12.25
N ASN A 27 -5.06 -3.21 12.36
CA ASN A 27 -4.43 -3.59 13.63
C ASN A 27 -3.20 -2.71 13.91
N GLU A 28 -3.40 -1.62 14.64
CA GLU A 28 -2.30 -0.69 14.92
C GLU A 28 -1.13 -1.30 15.70
N ASN A 29 -1.35 -2.41 16.41
CA ASN A 29 -0.31 -3.10 17.17
C ASN A 29 0.78 -3.70 16.26
N VAL A 30 0.49 -3.95 14.98
CA VAL A 30 1.48 -4.51 14.05
C VAL A 30 2.31 -3.45 13.32
N ILE A 31 1.93 -2.17 13.41
CA ILE A 31 2.64 -1.07 12.71
C ILE A 31 4.10 -1.00 13.15
N CYS A 32 4.35 -1.08 14.46
CA CYS A 32 5.69 -1.03 15.04
C CYS A 32 6.24 -2.41 15.43
N LYS A 33 5.83 -3.45 14.70
CA LYS A 33 6.30 -4.81 14.93
C LYS A 33 6.66 -5.46 13.60
N PHE A 34 7.81 -6.13 13.57
CA PHE A 34 8.16 -6.96 12.43
C PHE A 34 7.21 -8.17 12.36
N SER A 35 6.56 -8.31 11.22
CA SER A 35 5.63 -9.39 10.90
C SER A 35 6.22 -10.24 9.78
N TYR A 36 6.02 -11.56 9.81
CA TYR A 36 6.50 -12.47 8.78
C TYR A 36 5.34 -13.34 8.31
N ALA A 37 4.98 -13.22 7.03
CA ALA A 37 3.84 -13.91 6.42
C ALA A 37 4.16 -15.35 5.93
N GLY A 38 5.40 -15.82 6.11
CA GLY A 38 5.82 -17.12 5.59
C GLY A 38 6.23 -17.11 4.11
N GLY A 39 6.70 -18.26 3.63
CA GLY A 39 7.06 -18.47 2.22
C GLY A 39 8.34 -17.74 1.79
N LYS A 40 8.27 -17.02 0.66
CA LYS A 40 9.42 -16.27 0.10
C LYS A 40 9.62 -14.89 0.73
N SER A 41 8.64 -14.43 1.51
CA SER A 41 8.54 -13.08 2.08
C SER A 41 9.67 -12.76 3.07
N GLY A 42 9.95 -11.48 3.30
CA GLY A 42 10.79 -11.01 4.40
C GLY A 42 9.98 -10.67 5.65
N TYR A 43 10.67 -10.21 6.71
CA TYR A 43 10.02 -9.42 7.74
C TYR A 43 9.53 -8.08 7.16
N SER A 44 8.35 -7.63 7.55
CA SER A 44 7.73 -6.36 7.15
C SER A 44 7.29 -5.53 8.36
N PHE A 45 7.13 -4.22 8.19
CA PHE A 45 6.62 -3.31 9.21
C PHE A 45 5.82 -2.15 8.60
N GLY A 46 5.16 -1.35 9.44
CA GLY A 46 4.34 -0.20 9.01
C GLY A 46 2.96 -0.60 8.49
N ARG A 47 2.10 0.41 8.24
CA ARG A 47 0.77 0.17 7.64
C ARG A 47 0.88 -0.38 6.24
N SER A 48 1.90 0.06 5.50
CA SER A 48 2.15 -0.34 4.11
C SER A 48 2.97 -1.62 3.98
N GLN A 49 3.26 -2.33 5.09
CA GLN A 49 3.98 -3.60 5.10
C GLN A 49 5.32 -3.57 4.34
N PHE A 50 6.20 -2.64 4.70
CA PHE A 50 7.52 -2.46 4.09
C PHE A 50 8.41 -3.70 4.27
N ASP A 51 8.51 -4.53 3.22
CA ASP A 51 9.31 -5.77 3.22
C ASP A 51 10.82 -5.46 3.30
N VAL A 52 11.47 -5.85 4.39
CA VAL A 52 12.90 -5.58 4.65
C VAL A 52 13.83 -6.31 3.66
N LYS A 53 13.41 -7.45 3.12
CA LYS A 53 14.19 -8.28 2.21
C LYS A 53 14.25 -7.69 0.81
N HIS A 54 13.11 -7.24 0.29
CA HIS A 54 12.99 -6.77 -1.09
C HIS A 54 12.98 -5.24 -1.23
N ASN A 55 12.83 -4.49 -0.13
CA ASN A 55 12.78 -3.02 -0.17
C ASN A 55 14.03 -2.37 0.42
N GLY A 56 14.88 -1.80 -0.45
CA GLY A 56 16.07 -1.05 -0.04
C GLY A 56 15.74 0.24 0.74
N VAL A 57 14.61 0.89 0.44
CA VAL A 57 14.15 2.07 1.18
C VAL A 57 13.80 1.71 2.62
N ALA A 58 13.16 0.55 2.83
CA ALA A 58 12.84 0.05 4.17
C ALA A 58 14.11 -0.18 5.00
N ARG A 59 15.15 -0.81 4.41
CA ARG A 59 16.44 -1.01 5.08
C ARG A 59 17.15 0.31 5.39
N ASN A 60 17.14 1.25 4.45
CA ASN A 60 17.76 2.56 4.66
C ASN A 60 17.04 3.37 5.73
N PHE A 61 15.72 3.29 5.80
CA PHE A 61 14.94 3.89 6.87
C PHE A 61 15.32 3.31 8.24
N LEU A 62 15.34 1.98 8.38
CA LEU A 62 15.70 1.34 9.65
C LEU A 62 17.11 1.74 10.12
N ARG A 63 18.08 1.82 9.20
CA ARG A 63 19.46 2.24 9.52
C ARG A 63 19.53 3.72 9.89
N ASN A 64 19.02 4.59 9.01
CA ASN A 64 19.28 6.02 9.08
C ASN A 64 18.32 6.78 10.02
N LYS A 65 17.14 6.22 10.29
CA LYS A 65 16.11 6.84 11.14
C LYS A 65 15.87 6.08 12.44
N CYS A 66 15.99 4.76 12.42
CA CYS A 66 15.71 3.93 13.61
C CYS A 66 16.98 3.39 14.30
N GLY A 67 18.17 3.74 13.81
CA GLY A 67 19.45 3.34 14.38
C GLY A 67 19.71 1.82 14.34
N PHE A 68 19.09 1.08 13.42
CA PHE A 68 19.35 -0.36 13.25
C PHE A 68 20.75 -0.57 12.68
N THR A 69 21.51 -1.47 13.33
CA THR A 69 22.87 -1.81 12.90
C THR A 69 22.86 -2.71 11.66
N ALA A 70 24.02 -2.90 11.02
CA ALA A 70 24.14 -3.89 9.95
C ALA A 70 23.75 -5.30 10.42
N GLY A 71 24.14 -5.67 11.65
CA GLY A 71 23.79 -6.95 12.27
C GLY A 71 22.28 -7.10 12.54
N ASP A 72 21.61 -6.03 12.98
CA ASP A 72 20.14 -6.04 13.17
C ASP A 72 19.43 -6.33 11.85
N ILE A 73 19.86 -5.67 10.77
CA ILE A 73 19.30 -5.89 9.43
C ILE A 73 19.60 -7.31 8.92
N GLU A 74 20.81 -7.80 9.13
CA GLU A 74 21.18 -9.16 8.74
C GLU A 74 20.31 -10.22 9.43
N ARG A 75 20.01 -10.05 10.73
CA ARG A 75 19.08 -10.91 11.46
C ARG A 75 17.69 -10.93 10.84
N LEU A 76 17.15 -9.77 10.45
CA LEU A 76 15.87 -9.69 9.75
C LEU A 76 15.92 -10.37 8.37
N LEU A 77 17.01 -10.22 7.63
CA LEU A 77 17.19 -10.84 6.30
C LEU A 77 17.34 -12.37 6.40
N LYS A 78 17.95 -12.87 7.46
CA LYS A 78 18.09 -14.31 7.77
C LYS A 78 16.85 -14.91 8.43
N LEU A 79 15.81 -14.11 8.66
CA LEU A 79 14.59 -14.53 9.35
C LEU A 79 14.87 -15.12 10.74
N ASP A 80 15.77 -14.49 11.49
CA ASP A 80 16.04 -14.83 12.89
C ASP A 80 14.71 -14.83 13.67
N LYS A 81 14.44 -15.91 14.41
CA LYS A 81 13.20 -16.07 15.18
C LYS A 81 13.22 -15.24 16.46
N ASN A 82 14.40 -14.97 17.02
CA ASN A 82 14.54 -14.20 18.24
C ASN A 82 14.75 -12.72 17.91
N ILE A 83 13.67 -12.00 17.62
CA ILE A 83 13.70 -10.57 17.25
C ILE A 83 12.92 -9.68 18.23
N LYS A 84 12.74 -10.14 19.48
CA LYS A 84 11.99 -9.38 20.50
C LYS A 84 12.65 -8.03 20.76
N ASP A 85 13.98 -8.02 20.86
CA ASP A 85 14.80 -6.82 21.00
C ASP A 85 14.62 -5.84 19.82
N LEU A 86 14.58 -6.36 18.59
CA LEU A 86 14.36 -5.54 17.39
C LEU A 86 12.95 -4.93 17.35
N ASN A 87 11.94 -5.66 17.83
CA ASN A 87 10.58 -5.12 17.97
C ASN A 87 10.51 -4.01 19.04
N GLU A 88 11.14 -4.19 20.20
CA GLU A 88 11.20 -3.14 21.22
C GLU A 88 11.96 -1.90 20.73
N LYS A 89 12.97 -2.08 19.88
CA LYS A 89 13.65 -0.98 19.20
C LYS A 89 12.72 -0.26 18.23
N LEU A 90 12.01 -0.99 17.36
CA LEU A 90 11.13 -0.42 16.34
C LEU A 90 9.97 0.41 16.95
N LYS A 91 9.39 -0.04 18.07
CA LYS A 91 8.33 0.67 18.81
C LYS A 91 8.66 2.12 19.15
N LYS A 92 9.93 2.43 19.39
CA LYS A 92 10.39 3.78 19.76
C LYS A 92 10.26 4.79 18.60
N TYR A 93 10.05 4.31 17.37
CA TYR A 93 10.05 5.12 16.15
C TYR A 93 8.68 5.19 15.47
N ARG A 94 7.59 5.14 16.25
CA ARG A 94 6.22 5.18 15.70
C ARG A 94 6.00 6.41 14.81
N LYS A 95 6.46 7.58 15.25
CA LYS A 95 6.28 8.83 14.52
C LYS A 95 6.97 8.80 13.16
N GLU A 96 8.21 8.32 13.12
CA GLU A 96 9.00 8.21 11.89
C GLU A 96 8.39 7.17 10.94
N ILE A 97 7.81 6.09 11.47
CA ILE A 97 7.08 5.09 10.67
C ILE A 97 5.81 5.71 10.09
N ASP A 98 5.05 6.48 10.87
CA ASP A 98 3.86 7.21 10.40
C ASP A 98 4.24 8.19 9.27
N GLU A 99 5.37 8.90 9.40
CA GLU A 99 5.89 9.78 8.34
C GLU A 99 6.32 9.01 7.08
N LEU A 100 6.94 7.84 7.25
CA LEU A 100 7.30 6.95 6.14
C LEU A 100 6.07 6.44 5.40
N ASP A 101 5.05 5.96 6.13
CA ASP A 101 3.76 5.52 5.56
C ASP A 101 3.11 6.67 4.79
N LYS A 102 3.01 7.86 5.39
CA LYS A 102 2.42 9.04 4.73
C LYS A 102 3.17 9.44 3.46
N LYS A 103 4.51 9.36 3.47
CA LYS A 103 5.32 9.62 2.27
C LYS A 103 5.03 8.57 1.19
N HIS A 104 5.00 7.29 1.55
CA HIS A 104 4.70 6.21 0.61
C HIS A 104 3.32 6.38 -0.04
N ILE A 105 2.30 6.73 0.75
CA ILE A 105 0.94 7.02 0.24
C ILE A 105 0.96 8.20 -0.73
N ARG A 106 1.68 9.28 -0.41
CA ARG A 106 1.85 10.41 -1.32
C ARG A 106 2.51 10.00 -2.63
N ASP A 107 3.57 9.20 -2.56
CA ASP A 107 4.29 8.73 -3.74
C ASP A 107 3.40 7.86 -4.63
N MET A 108 2.57 6.98 -4.04
CA MET A 108 1.57 6.20 -4.79
C MET A 108 0.51 7.09 -5.45
N VAL A 109 -0.04 8.08 -4.72
CA VAL A 109 -1.02 9.04 -5.27
C VAL A 109 -0.41 9.79 -6.45
N ASN A 110 0.79 10.34 -6.29
CA ASN A 110 1.50 11.08 -7.33
C ASN A 110 1.79 10.19 -8.55
N TYR A 111 2.22 8.95 -8.31
CA TYR A 111 2.49 8.01 -9.38
C TYR A 111 1.23 7.71 -10.19
N VAL A 112 0.11 7.36 -9.53
CA VAL A 112 -1.17 7.08 -10.20
C VAL A 112 -1.67 8.33 -10.93
N ALA A 113 -1.56 9.52 -10.32
CA ALA A 113 -1.95 10.78 -10.95
C ALA A 113 -1.08 11.15 -12.17
N SER A 114 0.17 10.69 -12.22
CA SER A 114 1.11 10.94 -13.33
C SER A 114 0.85 10.09 -14.58
N LEU A 115 -0.10 9.16 -14.52
CA LEU A 115 -0.46 8.32 -15.66
C LEU A 115 -1.07 9.16 -16.78
N SER A 116 -0.63 8.93 -18.02
CA SER A 116 -1.15 9.64 -19.18
C SER A 116 -2.49 9.05 -19.64
N GLY A 117 -3.41 9.89 -20.10
CA GLY A 117 -4.69 9.41 -20.63
C GLY A 117 -5.62 8.82 -19.56
N LEU A 118 -5.52 9.29 -18.31
CA LEU A 118 -6.51 8.96 -17.29
C LEU A 118 -7.89 9.47 -17.71
N PRO A 119 -8.94 8.65 -17.54
CA PRO A 119 -10.32 9.06 -17.80
C PRO A 119 -10.81 10.04 -16.72
N GLU A 120 -12.02 10.55 -16.88
CA GLU A 120 -12.70 11.16 -15.74
C GLU A 120 -13.05 10.10 -14.70
N PHE A 121 -13.00 10.46 -13.42
CA PHE A 121 -13.40 9.59 -12.32
C PHE A 121 -14.82 9.94 -11.89
N LYS A 122 -15.66 8.93 -11.61
CA LYS A 122 -17.01 9.16 -11.06
C LYS A 122 -16.97 10.00 -9.77
N ASN A 123 -15.98 9.76 -8.93
CA ASN A 123 -15.73 10.48 -7.68
C ASN A 123 -14.29 10.22 -7.17
N GLU A 124 -13.88 10.93 -6.13
CA GLU A 124 -12.58 10.73 -5.45
C GLU A 124 -12.38 9.28 -4.99
N LYS A 125 -13.43 8.63 -4.47
CA LYS A 125 -13.38 7.24 -4.02
C LYS A 125 -12.90 6.29 -5.12
N THR A 126 -13.32 6.51 -6.37
CA THR A 126 -12.86 5.74 -7.53
C THR A 126 -11.35 5.83 -7.70
N PHE A 127 -10.75 7.00 -7.48
CA PHE A 127 -9.31 7.18 -7.54
C PHE A 127 -8.60 6.42 -6.41
N VAL A 128 -9.17 6.39 -5.21
CA VAL A 128 -8.63 5.59 -4.08
C VAL A 128 -8.58 4.10 -4.41
N HIS A 129 -9.58 3.55 -5.10
CA HIS A 129 -9.52 2.17 -5.59
C HIS A 129 -8.39 1.93 -6.58
N LEU A 130 -8.03 2.93 -7.39
CA LEU A 130 -6.91 2.83 -8.32
C LEU A 130 -5.55 2.91 -7.60
N VAL A 131 -5.48 3.70 -6.52
CA VAL A 131 -4.32 3.73 -5.61
C VAL A 131 -4.16 2.39 -4.89
N ASP A 132 -5.24 1.80 -4.37
CA ASP A 132 -5.21 0.44 -3.78
C ASP A 132 -4.81 -0.63 -4.80
N TYR A 133 -5.27 -0.50 -6.05
CA TYR A 133 -4.81 -1.37 -7.13
C TYR A 133 -3.29 -1.25 -7.33
N HIS A 134 -2.74 -0.04 -7.35
CA HIS A 134 -1.30 0.14 -7.46
C HIS A 134 -0.55 -0.49 -6.28
N ASN A 135 -1.06 -0.31 -5.06
CA ASN A 135 -0.49 -0.93 -3.85
C ASN A 135 -0.51 -2.48 -3.93
N GLN A 136 -1.60 -3.09 -4.40
CA GLN A 136 -1.74 -4.55 -4.45
C GLN A 136 -1.01 -5.20 -5.64
N PHE A 137 -1.03 -4.57 -6.81
CA PHE A 137 -0.62 -5.19 -8.08
C PHE A 137 0.50 -4.45 -8.81
N ASN A 138 1.04 -3.38 -8.22
CA ASN A 138 2.06 -2.52 -8.81
C ASN A 138 1.67 -2.03 -10.22
N LEU A 139 0.68 -1.13 -10.28
CA LEU A 139 0.24 -0.51 -11.54
C LEU A 139 1.44 0.00 -12.34
N SER A 140 1.59 -0.42 -13.59
CA SER A 140 2.67 0.00 -14.48
C SER A 140 2.17 0.89 -15.64
N LYS A 141 2.99 1.86 -16.03
CA LYS A 141 2.76 2.67 -17.24
C LYS A 141 2.75 1.75 -18.47
N GLY A 142 1.58 1.66 -19.09
CA GLY A 142 1.37 0.84 -20.30
C GLY A 142 1.04 -0.62 -19.99
N GLY A 143 0.89 -0.97 -18.70
CA GLY A 143 0.42 -2.27 -18.27
C GLY A 143 -1.07 -2.47 -18.45
N LEU A 144 -1.55 -3.65 -18.07
CA LEU A 144 -2.92 -4.11 -18.30
C LEU A 144 -3.98 -3.14 -17.75
N MET A 145 -3.86 -2.73 -16.48
CA MET A 145 -4.81 -1.78 -15.88
C MET A 145 -4.73 -0.41 -16.54
N HIS A 146 -3.53 0.09 -16.85
CA HIS A 146 -3.37 1.40 -17.50
C HIS A 146 -4.05 1.43 -18.87
N ASN A 147 -3.86 0.40 -19.68
CA ASN A 147 -4.50 0.30 -20.99
C ASN A 147 -6.02 0.11 -20.89
N PHE A 148 -6.48 -0.63 -19.87
CA PHE A 148 -7.91 -0.80 -19.60
C PHE A 148 -8.60 0.54 -19.27
N ILE A 149 -8.05 1.33 -18.34
CA ILE A 149 -8.69 2.59 -17.91
C ILE A 149 -8.63 3.68 -18.97
N LYS A 150 -7.59 3.71 -19.83
CA LYS A 150 -7.48 4.67 -20.93
C LYS A 150 -8.65 4.64 -21.90
N ASN A 151 -9.26 3.47 -22.07
CA ASN A 151 -10.38 3.27 -23.00
C ASN A 151 -11.74 3.65 -22.40
N LYS A 152 -11.77 4.15 -21.16
CA LYS A 152 -13.01 4.56 -20.49
C LYS A 152 -13.21 6.07 -20.65
N LYS A 153 -14.47 6.50 -20.77
CA LYS A 153 -14.81 7.92 -20.67
C LYS A 153 -14.88 8.36 -19.20
N ILE A 154 -15.59 7.56 -18.40
CA ILE A 154 -15.73 7.73 -16.95
C ILE A 154 -15.38 6.40 -16.29
N LEU A 155 -14.45 6.42 -15.33
CA LEU A 155 -14.06 5.27 -14.53
C LEU A 155 -14.89 5.22 -13.25
N THR A 156 -15.33 4.02 -12.88
CA THR A 156 -16.05 3.74 -11.63
C THR A 156 -15.29 2.75 -10.75
N SER A 157 -15.57 2.74 -9.45
CA SER A 157 -14.99 1.74 -8.54
C SER A 157 -15.36 0.30 -8.94
N GLN A 158 -16.55 0.11 -9.52
CA GLN A 158 -17.00 -1.18 -10.03
C GLN A 158 -16.18 -1.66 -11.24
N ASP A 159 -15.75 -0.75 -12.14
CA ASP A 159 -14.85 -1.12 -13.24
C ASP A 159 -13.54 -1.70 -12.71
N ILE A 160 -12.96 -1.06 -11.68
CA ILE A 160 -11.72 -1.50 -11.04
C ILE A 160 -11.91 -2.84 -10.33
N LEU A 161 -13.02 -3.01 -9.59
CA LEU A 161 -13.35 -4.28 -8.93
C LEU A 161 -13.47 -5.43 -9.95
N ASN A 162 -14.25 -5.23 -11.01
CA ASN A 162 -14.45 -6.23 -12.06
C ASN A 162 -13.14 -6.59 -12.75
N PHE A 163 -12.29 -5.59 -13.02
CA PHE A 163 -10.95 -5.82 -13.57
C PHE A 163 -10.09 -6.67 -12.62
N LYS A 164 -10.04 -6.33 -11.32
CA LYS A 164 -9.28 -7.08 -10.31
C LYS A 164 -9.73 -8.54 -10.23
N LEU A 165 -11.05 -8.79 -10.23
CA LEU A 165 -11.63 -10.14 -10.21
C LEU A 165 -11.29 -10.95 -11.47
N GLY A 166 -11.03 -10.28 -12.60
CA GLY A 166 -10.57 -10.91 -13.84
C GLY A 166 -9.09 -11.32 -13.85
N LEU A 167 -8.28 -10.88 -12.89
CA LEU A 167 -6.87 -11.26 -12.78
C LEU A 167 -6.71 -12.64 -12.14
N LYS A 168 -5.54 -13.28 -12.32
CA LYS A 168 -5.23 -14.59 -11.68
C LYS A 168 -5.51 -14.56 -10.18
N TRP A 169 -4.97 -13.58 -9.45
CA TRP A 169 -5.21 -13.42 -8.02
C TRP A 169 -6.69 -13.19 -7.69
N GLY A 170 -7.41 -12.40 -8.51
CA GLY A 170 -8.84 -12.17 -8.28
C GLY A 170 -9.71 -13.41 -8.47
N ARG A 171 -9.29 -14.35 -9.33
CA ARG A 171 -9.94 -15.65 -9.49
C ARG A 171 -9.61 -16.62 -8.36
N GLU A 172 -8.37 -16.60 -7.87
CA GLU A 172 -7.90 -17.48 -6.79
C GLU A 172 -8.33 -16.98 -5.40
N GLN A 173 -8.40 -15.67 -5.19
CA GLN A 173 -8.69 -15.00 -3.92
C GLN A 173 -9.75 -13.90 -4.08
N PRO A 174 -10.95 -14.22 -4.63
CA PRO A 174 -11.99 -13.22 -4.88
C PRO A 174 -12.50 -12.53 -3.61
N GLN A 175 -12.45 -13.24 -2.47
CA GLN A 175 -12.89 -12.70 -1.19
C GLN A 175 -11.94 -11.61 -0.69
N ASP A 176 -10.62 -11.75 -0.91
CA ASP A 176 -9.67 -10.69 -0.57
C ASP A 176 -9.93 -9.42 -1.41
N VAL A 177 -10.11 -9.58 -2.73
CA VAL A 177 -10.42 -8.47 -3.63
C VAL A 177 -11.71 -7.75 -3.20
N LYS A 178 -12.78 -8.50 -2.89
CA LYS A 178 -14.06 -7.95 -2.43
C LYS A 178 -13.94 -7.27 -1.06
N ARG A 179 -13.20 -7.86 -0.12
CA ARG A 179 -12.94 -7.28 1.20
C ARG A 179 -12.24 -5.92 1.07
N ARG A 180 -11.17 -5.84 0.27
CA ARG A 180 -10.45 -4.57 0.04
C ARG A 180 -11.34 -3.50 -0.59
N TYR A 181 -12.18 -3.90 -1.55
CA TYR A 181 -13.17 -3.02 -2.15
C TYR A 181 -14.17 -2.50 -1.09
N LEU A 182 -14.76 -3.39 -0.29
CA LEU A 182 -15.73 -3.02 0.74
C LEU A 182 -15.12 -2.16 1.84
N ASN A 183 -13.86 -2.40 2.22
CA ASN A 183 -13.15 -1.55 3.16
C ASN A 183 -13.08 -0.10 2.67
N ILE A 184 -12.75 0.12 1.38
CA ILE A 184 -12.76 1.46 0.79
C ILE A 184 -14.19 2.01 0.73
N GLU A 185 -15.15 1.22 0.24
CA GLU A 185 -16.53 1.69 0.09
C GLU A 185 -17.17 2.14 1.41
N ASN A 186 -16.95 1.38 2.49
CA ASN A 186 -17.57 1.61 3.80
C ASN A 186 -16.83 2.65 4.65
N ASN A 187 -15.56 2.93 4.37
CA ASN A 187 -14.74 3.84 5.19
C ASN A 187 -14.34 5.12 4.46
N TRP A 188 -14.81 5.31 3.22
CA TRP A 188 -14.59 6.53 2.44
C TRP A 188 -15.88 7.34 2.31
N ASN A 189 -16.21 8.08 3.38
CA ASN A 189 -17.34 9.04 3.43
C ASN A 189 -16.89 10.46 3.12
#